data_AF-A0A9N8KZQ6-F1
#
_entry.id   AF-A0A9N8KZQ6-F1
#
_cell.length_a   1.000
_cell.length_b   1.000
_cell.length_c   1.000
_cell.angle_alpha   90.00
_cell.angle_beta   90.00
_cell.angle_gamma   90.00
#
_symmetry.space_group_name_H-M   'P 1'
#
loop_
_entity.id
_entity.type
_entity.pdbx_description
1 polymer ?
#
loop_
_entity_poly.entity_id
_entity_poly.type
_entity_poly.pdbx_seq_one_letter_code
_entity_poly.pdbx_strand_id
1 'polypeptide(L)'
;MYLECLAPEALGPLSACAALVQQLEALLRAATLLMHQIDDVMPLLRAATAALKIPGAVQHKSILEPISKIIQYGAQNFVLKLSVISEMSLVCTRVFSRDRDKLMVCRVLVYELVQALRTKTTIPDDNLFILIQFVLQGHGCRLVLPPQLCGELAGGGGEARDVAAGAVDCMRPHLPDMIDLLHDPHLLNKIKGSVSKSIVNRNLICLNEDTLGAIVKGGIAQYVAMELALEHSRGRTDRAPPARHMTPWLSASLPGSREVCECVTRVRLISWLVMGALCNSRTQQPHVAQPAHLHQPVPQDATCHITDYIQTIMSSYVEQSKPATSRMNALLHAFVLCQLWTLYLEELAGASPPCSEPHNTTVCILLDFWCKLVPSILQVTVQSKVNNLILALDREEWKDKREAFAQQWDNKGF
;
A
#
# COMPACT_ATOMS: atom_id res chain seq x y z
N MET A 1 34.31 -7.89 -8.04
CA MET A 1 33.80 -7.45 -9.36
C MET A 1 34.78 -6.39 -9.88
N TYR A 2 35.64 -6.73 -10.84
CA TYR A 2 36.68 -5.80 -11.33
C TYR A 2 36.07 -4.59 -12.09
N LEU A 3 34.90 -4.78 -12.69
CA LEU A 3 34.15 -3.76 -13.45
C LEU A 3 33.53 -2.64 -12.58
N GLU A 4 33.30 -2.87 -11.29
CA GLU A 4 32.78 -1.82 -10.38
C GLU A 4 33.86 -0.78 -10.03
N CYS A 5 35.15 -1.15 -10.17
CA CYS A 5 36.29 -0.32 -9.80
C CYS A 5 36.96 0.37 -11.01
N LEU A 6 36.46 0.13 -12.24
CA LEU A 6 37.05 0.69 -13.45
C LEU A 6 36.51 2.11 -13.68
N ALA A 7 37.41 3.10 -13.64
CA ALA A 7 37.10 4.45 -14.08
C ALA A 7 36.71 4.43 -15.56
N PRO A 8 35.65 5.15 -15.99
CA PRO A 8 35.23 5.20 -17.39
C PRO A 8 36.36 5.63 -18.34
N GLU A 9 37.30 6.45 -17.86
CA GLU A 9 38.47 6.90 -18.64
C GLU A 9 39.51 5.79 -18.88
N ALA A 10 39.49 4.71 -18.10
CA ALA A 10 40.45 3.61 -18.19
C ALA A 10 40.06 2.52 -19.20
N LEU A 11 38.85 2.58 -19.79
CA LEU A 11 38.31 1.54 -20.68
C LEU A 11 38.81 1.61 -22.13
N GLY A 12 39.65 2.59 -22.46
CA GLY A 12 40.25 2.73 -23.78
C GLY A 12 39.29 3.31 -24.84
N PRO A 13 39.53 3.08 -26.14
CA PRO A 13 38.74 3.68 -27.21
C PRO A 13 37.29 3.15 -27.23
N LEU A 14 36.37 3.94 -27.80
CA LEU A 14 34.94 3.59 -27.93
C LEU A 14 34.71 2.24 -28.61
N SER A 15 35.56 1.83 -29.55
CA SER A 15 35.48 0.53 -30.22
C SER A 15 35.76 -0.64 -29.26
N ALA A 16 36.70 -0.48 -28.34
CA ALA A 16 36.97 -1.48 -27.30
C ALA A 16 35.81 -1.57 -26.30
N CYS A 17 35.22 -0.42 -25.94
CA CYS A 17 34.02 -0.37 -25.10
C CYS A 17 32.83 -1.08 -25.76
N ALA A 18 32.58 -0.84 -27.05
CA ALA A 18 31.51 -1.51 -27.80
C ALA A 18 31.71 -3.03 -27.87
N ALA A 19 32.94 -3.49 -28.14
CA ALA A 19 33.27 -4.91 -28.11
C ALA A 19 33.04 -5.54 -26.72
N LEU A 20 33.42 -4.83 -25.65
CA LEU A 20 33.19 -5.27 -24.27
C LEU A 20 31.69 -5.39 -23.96
N VAL A 21 30.88 -4.40 -24.32
CA VAL A 21 29.42 -4.44 -24.14
C VAL A 21 28.82 -5.63 -24.89
N GLN A 22 29.26 -5.91 -26.12
CA GLN A 22 28.80 -7.05 -26.89
C GLN A 22 29.16 -8.41 -26.23
N GLN A 23 30.36 -8.53 -25.66
CA GLN A 23 30.74 -9.74 -24.93
C GLN A 23 29.95 -9.90 -23.62
N LEU A 24 29.72 -8.81 -22.89
CA LEU A 24 28.87 -8.81 -21.70
C LEU A 24 27.42 -9.17 -22.05
N GLU A 25 26.89 -8.66 -23.16
CA GLU A 25 25.57 -9.04 -23.66
C GLU A 25 25.48 -10.55 -23.96
N ALA A 26 26.49 -11.12 -24.62
CA ALA A 26 26.57 -12.55 -24.86
C ALA A 26 26.62 -13.36 -23.55
N LEU A 27 27.41 -12.90 -22.57
CA LEU A 27 27.46 -13.50 -21.24
C LEU A 27 26.10 -13.46 -20.53
N LEU A 28 25.42 -12.30 -20.54
CA LEU A 28 24.10 -12.16 -19.92
C LEU A 28 23.07 -13.06 -20.59
N ARG A 29 23.10 -13.19 -21.93
CA ARG A 29 22.25 -14.16 -22.64
C ARG A 29 22.54 -15.59 -22.24
N ALA A 30 23.81 -16.00 -22.18
CA ALA A 30 24.17 -17.33 -21.73
C ALA A 30 23.71 -17.58 -20.28
N ALA A 31 23.88 -16.59 -19.40
CA ALA A 31 23.40 -16.66 -18.01
C ALA A 31 21.88 -16.83 -17.93
N THR A 32 21.10 -16.21 -18.83
CA THR A 32 19.64 -16.40 -18.86
C THR A 32 19.21 -17.85 -19.13
N LEU A 33 20.03 -18.63 -19.83
CA LEU A 33 19.77 -20.05 -20.10
C LEU A 33 20.06 -20.94 -18.88
N LEU A 34 20.89 -20.48 -17.95
CA LEU A 34 21.37 -21.22 -16.78
C LEU A 34 20.76 -20.71 -15.46
N MET A 35 19.75 -19.83 -15.51
CA MET A 35 19.18 -19.17 -14.32
C MET A 35 18.71 -20.15 -13.24
N HIS A 36 18.16 -21.31 -13.62
CA HIS A 36 17.72 -22.32 -12.66
C HIS A 36 18.85 -22.93 -11.81
N GLN A 37 20.10 -22.77 -12.23
CA GLN A 37 21.29 -23.33 -11.56
C GLN A 37 22.01 -22.29 -10.68
N ILE A 38 21.55 -21.03 -10.65
CA ILE A 38 22.21 -19.99 -9.86
C ILE A 38 21.68 -19.97 -8.43
N ASP A 39 22.59 -19.84 -7.47
CA ASP A 39 22.28 -19.73 -6.03
C ASP A 39 22.13 -18.27 -5.57
N ASP A 40 22.65 -17.31 -6.33
CA ASP A 40 22.52 -15.87 -6.07
C ASP A 40 22.47 -15.08 -7.38
N VAL A 41 21.46 -14.20 -7.51
CA VAL A 41 21.27 -13.32 -8.67
C VAL A 41 21.98 -11.96 -8.51
N MET A 42 22.40 -11.58 -7.31
CA MET A 42 23.02 -10.28 -7.04
C MET A 42 24.29 -10.00 -7.87
N PRO A 43 25.24 -10.95 -8.05
CA PRO A 43 26.40 -10.72 -8.90
C PRO A 43 26.01 -10.44 -10.35
N LEU A 44 24.97 -11.11 -10.84
CA LEU A 44 24.49 -10.95 -12.21
C LEU A 44 23.79 -9.60 -12.42
N LEU A 45 23.00 -9.13 -11.44
CA LEU A 45 22.39 -7.80 -11.47
C LEU A 45 23.42 -6.67 -11.41
N ARG A 46 24.45 -6.82 -10.58
CA ARG A 46 25.56 -5.86 -10.54
C ARG A 46 26.39 -5.88 -11.83
N ALA A 47 26.64 -7.06 -12.40
CA ALA A 47 27.28 -7.17 -13.71
C ALA A 47 26.46 -6.50 -14.84
N ALA A 48 25.13 -6.70 -14.83
CA ALA A 48 24.21 -6.01 -15.74
C ALA A 48 24.26 -4.48 -15.55
N THR A 49 24.28 -4.01 -14.30
CA THR A 49 24.42 -2.58 -13.97
C THR A 49 25.74 -2.01 -14.47
N ALA A 50 26.84 -2.73 -14.27
CA ALA A 50 28.15 -2.34 -14.76
C ALA A 50 28.20 -2.29 -16.30
N ALA A 51 27.57 -3.26 -16.98
CA ALA A 51 27.48 -3.27 -18.44
C ALA A 51 26.78 -2.03 -19.00
N LEU A 52 25.73 -1.55 -18.33
CA LEU A 52 25.03 -0.32 -18.72
C LEU A 52 25.86 0.94 -18.49
N LYS A 53 26.80 0.94 -17.53
CA LYS A 53 27.70 2.08 -17.26
C LYS A 53 28.82 2.24 -18.30
N ILE A 54 29.06 1.24 -19.15
CA ILE A 54 30.14 1.30 -20.14
C ILE A 54 29.82 2.35 -21.21
N PRO A 55 30.78 3.23 -21.57
CA PRO A 55 30.60 4.19 -22.66
C PRO A 55 30.16 3.50 -23.96
N GLY A 56 29.13 4.03 -24.61
CA GLY A 56 28.58 3.44 -25.84
C GLY A 56 27.50 2.38 -25.63
N ALA A 57 27.14 2.02 -24.39
CA ALA A 57 26.05 1.08 -24.10
C ALA A 57 24.70 1.46 -24.78
N VAL A 58 24.46 2.75 -25.02
CA VAL A 58 23.28 3.26 -25.75
C VAL A 58 23.12 2.67 -27.16
N GLN A 59 24.22 2.27 -27.80
CA GLN A 59 24.23 1.67 -29.14
C GLN A 59 23.85 0.18 -29.12
N HIS A 60 23.91 -0.48 -27.96
CA HIS A 60 23.69 -1.91 -27.77
C HIS A 60 22.35 -2.20 -27.06
N LYS A 61 21.24 -1.67 -27.60
CA LYS A 61 19.91 -1.77 -26.97
C LYS A 61 19.43 -3.21 -26.74
N SER A 62 19.94 -4.16 -27.51
CA SER A 62 19.60 -5.58 -27.39
C SER A 62 20.04 -6.20 -26.06
N ILE A 63 20.97 -5.57 -25.32
CA ILE A 63 21.36 -5.97 -23.97
C ILE A 63 20.22 -5.84 -22.95
N LEU A 64 19.22 -4.99 -23.21
CA LEU A 64 18.08 -4.80 -22.32
C LEU A 64 17.20 -6.05 -22.20
N GLU A 65 17.16 -6.89 -23.23
CA GLU A 65 16.36 -8.12 -23.23
C GLU A 65 16.85 -9.16 -22.19
N PRO A 66 18.13 -9.60 -22.19
CA PRO A 66 18.61 -10.51 -21.15
C PRO A 66 18.56 -9.87 -19.76
N ILE A 67 18.83 -8.55 -19.64
CA ILE A 67 18.72 -7.85 -18.35
C ILE A 67 17.28 -7.93 -17.81
N SER A 68 16.26 -7.68 -18.64
CA SER A 68 14.85 -7.79 -18.25
C SER A 68 14.51 -9.18 -17.71
N LYS A 69 14.98 -10.24 -18.38
CA LYS A 69 14.75 -11.64 -17.96
C LYS A 69 15.43 -11.95 -16.63
N ILE A 70 16.64 -11.42 -16.42
CA ILE A 70 17.40 -11.60 -15.17
C ILE A 70 16.70 -10.89 -14.01
N ILE A 71 16.21 -9.66 -14.20
CA ILE A 71 15.44 -8.94 -13.16
C ILE A 71 14.20 -9.75 -12.78
N GLN A 72 13.43 -10.19 -13.77
CA GLN A 72 12.20 -10.94 -13.55
C GLN A 72 12.45 -12.24 -12.78
N TYR A 73 13.43 -13.03 -13.22
CA TYR A 73 13.83 -14.25 -12.51
C TYR A 73 14.35 -13.93 -11.11
N GLY A 74 15.15 -12.87 -10.97
CA GLY A 74 15.68 -12.38 -9.71
C GLY A 74 14.59 -12.05 -8.70
N ALA A 75 13.59 -11.26 -9.12
CA ALA A 75 12.46 -10.82 -8.30
C ALA A 75 11.60 -11.99 -7.82
N GLN A 76 11.48 -13.06 -8.60
CA GLN A 76 10.66 -14.23 -8.26
C GLN A 76 11.38 -15.25 -7.37
N ASN A 77 12.72 -15.33 -7.45
CA ASN A 77 13.47 -16.45 -6.88
C ASN A 77 14.51 -16.07 -5.80
N PHE A 78 14.82 -14.78 -5.64
CA PHE A 78 15.81 -14.29 -4.68
C PHE A 78 15.35 -13.01 -4.02
N VAL A 79 15.86 -12.72 -2.81
CA VAL A 79 15.68 -11.42 -2.17
C VAL A 79 16.55 -10.37 -2.87
N LEU A 80 15.91 -9.36 -3.44
CA LEU A 80 16.57 -8.25 -4.10
C LEU A 80 17.10 -7.25 -3.08
N LYS A 81 17.93 -6.31 -3.53
CA LYS A 81 18.33 -5.15 -2.72
C LYS A 81 17.82 -3.87 -3.36
N LEU A 82 17.16 -3.03 -2.57
CA LEU A 82 16.60 -1.74 -3.03
C LEU A 82 17.68 -0.86 -3.67
N SER A 83 18.88 -0.83 -3.09
CA SER A 83 20.02 -0.07 -3.61
C SER A 83 20.41 -0.50 -5.03
N VAL A 84 20.51 -1.81 -5.27
CA VAL A 84 20.91 -2.37 -6.57
C VAL A 84 19.86 -2.07 -7.65
N ILE A 85 18.58 -2.28 -7.35
CA ILE A 85 17.52 -2.01 -8.35
C ILE A 85 17.35 -0.51 -8.61
N SER A 86 17.55 0.34 -7.60
CA SER A 86 17.49 1.80 -7.75
C SER A 86 18.66 2.31 -8.56
N GLU A 87 19.88 1.84 -8.28
CA GLU A 87 21.07 2.17 -9.08
C GLU A 87 20.90 1.72 -10.53
N MET A 88 20.43 0.49 -10.76
CA MET A 88 20.26 -0.02 -12.12
C MET A 88 19.21 0.78 -12.91
N SER A 89 18.11 1.18 -12.26
CA SER A 89 17.10 2.06 -12.86
C SER A 89 17.65 3.45 -13.19
N LEU A 90 18.49 4.02 -12.31
CA LEU A 90 19.18 5.29 -12.54
C LEU A 90 20.09 5.23 -13.76
N VAL A 91 20.94 4.21 -13.82
CA VAL A 91 21.86 4.02 -14.94
C VAL A 91 21.07 3.84 -16.24
N CYS A 92 20.02 3.03 -16.24
CA CYS A 92 19.16 2.83 -17.41
C CYS A 92 18.53 4.15 -17.89
N THR A 93 18.05 4.98 -16.95
CA THR A 93 17.45 6.29 -17.27
C THR A 93 18.48 7.28 -17.83
N ARG A 94 19.73 7.24 -17.36
CA ARG A 94 20.82 8.09 -17.85
C ARG A 94 21.35 7.68 -19.22
N VAL A 95 21.39 6.38 -19.52
CA VAL A 95 21.99 5.84 -20.74
C VAL A 95 21.08 5.97 -21.96
N PHE A 96 19.76 5.80 -21.77
CA PHE A 96 18.81 5.79 -22.88
C PHE A 96 17.90 7.03 -22.88
N SER A 97 17.64 7.58 -24.07
CA SER A 97 16.78 8.76 -24.23
C SER A 97 15.31 8.43 -24.49
N ARG A 98 15.02 7.27 -25.10
CA ARG A 98 13.65 6.86 -25.42
C ARG A 98 12.97 6.28 -24.19
N ASP A 99 11.75 6.73 -23.88
CA ASP A 99 10.95 6.27 -22.73
C ASP A 99 10.82 4.75 -22.65
N ARG A 100 10.72 4.09 -23.81
CA ARG A 100 10.67 2.63 -23.89
C ARG A 100 11.88 1.97 -23.24
N ASP A 101 13.07 2.49 -23.57
CA ASP A 101 14.34 1.88 -23.22
C ASP A 101 14.76 2.35 -21.82
N LYS A 102 14.61 3.65 -21.54
CA LYS A 102 15.04 4.28 -20.28
C LYS A 102 14.23 3.81 -19.06
N LEU A 103 12.94 3.49 -19.24
CA LEU A 103 12.06 3.00 -18.17
C LEU A 103 11.97 1.46 -18.13
N MET A 104 12.83 0.74 -18.87
CA MET A 104 12.74 -0.72 -18.95
C MET A 104 12.80 -1.37 -17.56
N VAL A 105 13.76 -0.98 -16.72
CA VAL A 105 13.91 -1.52 -15.36
C VAL A 105 12.66 -1.23 -14.52
N CYS A 106 12.18 0.02 -14.53
CA CYS A 106 10.95 0.40 -13.82
C CYS A 106 9.74 -0.44 -14.26
N ARG A 107 9.55 -0.64 -15.57
CA ARG A 107 8.43 -1.41 -16.11
C ARG A 107 8.47 -2.86 -15.68
N VAL A 108 9.64 -3.50 -15.70
CA VAL A 108 9.78 -4.90 -15.27
C VAL A 108 9.46 -5.04 -13.78
N LEU A 109 10.01 -4.16 -12.94
CA LEU A 109 9.78 -4.20 -11.49
C LEU A 109 8.32 -3.92 -11.11
N VAL A 110 7.70 -2.91 -11.74
CA VAL A 110 6.27 -2.61 -11.54
C VAL A 110 5.39 -3.73 -12.05
N TYR A 111 5.71 -4.31 -13.20
CA TYR A 111 4.98 -5.46 -13.73
C TYR A 111 5.00 -6.63 -12.73
N GLU A 112 6.17 -7.01 -12.21
CA GLU A 112 6.29 -8.07 -11.22
C GLU A 112 5.52 -7.76 -9.92
N LEU A 113 5.60 -6.53 -9.43
CA LEU A 113 4.82 -6.09 -8.27
C LEU A 113 3.32 -6.27 -8.52
N VAL A 114 2.80 -5.77 -9.64
CA VAL A 114 1.38 -5.86 -9.96
C VAL A 114 0.92 -7.31 -10.13
N GLN A 115 1.73 -8.18 -10.75
CA GLN A 115 1.41 -9.60 -10.86
C GLN A 115 1.40 -10.29 -9.47
N ALA A 116 2.34 -9.96 -8.59
CA ALA A 116 2.41 -10.49 -7.24
C ALA A 116 1.21 -10.04 -6.38
N LEU A 117 0.85 -8.75 -6.45
CA LEU A 117 -0.33 -8.21 -5.75
C LEU A 117 -1.64 -8.83 -6.25
N ARG A 118 -1.72 -9.17 -7.53
CA ARG A 118 -2.84 -9.93 -8.14
C ARG A 118 -2.73 -11.44 -7.89
N THR A 119 -1.74 -11.91 -7.14
CA THR A 119 -1.48 -13.32 -6.85
C THR A 119 -1.33 -14.21 -8.10
N LYS A 120 -0.87 -13.61 -9.20
CA LYS A 120 -0.58 -14.29 -10.47
C LYS A 120 0.85 -14.85 -10.51
N THR A 121 1.75 -14.22 -9.78
CA THR A 121 3.11 -14.69 -9.54
C THR A 121 3.37 -14.77 -8.03
N THR A 122 4.36 -15.58 -7.65
CA THR A 122 4.84 -15.69 -6.27
C THR A 122 6.22 -15.08 -6.19
N ILE A 123 6.42 -14.13 -5.29
CA ILE A 123 7.72 -13.51 -5.02
C ILE A 123 8.01 -13.59 -3.50
N PRO A 124 9.29 -13.51 -3.08
CA PRO A 124 9.65 -13.40 -1.66
C PRO A 124 9.00 -12.21 -0.95
N ASP A 125 8.73 -12.35 0.35
CA ASP A 125 8.09 -11.32 1.18
C ASP A 125 8.86 -10.01 1.18
N ASP A 126 10.18 -10.09 1.37
CA ASP A 126 11.08 -8.94 1.33
C ASP A 126 10.94 -8.17 0.00
N ASN A 127 10.75 -8.88 -1.11
CA ASN A 127 10.61 -8.25 -2.42
C ASN A 127 9.29 -7.48 -2.54
N LEU A 128 8.21 -7.89 -1.88
CA LEU A 128 6.98 -7.08 -1.84
C LEU A 128 7.28 -5.71 -1.23
N PHE A 129 7.99 -5.67 -0.10
CA PHE A 129 8.35 -4.42 0.56
C PHE A 129 9.32 -3.59 -0.26
N ILE A 130 10.33 -4.21 -0.85
CA ILE A 130 11.33 -3.54 -1.69
C ILE A 130 10.65 -2.91 -2.90
N LEU A 131 9.77 -3.63 -3.59
CA LEU A 131 9.11 -3.14 -4.80
C LEU A 131 8.09 -2.03 -4.46
N ILE A 132 7.34 -2.17 -3.36
CA ILE A 132 6.46 -1.10 -2.88
C ILE A 132 7.28 0.15 -2.51
N GLN A 133 8.37 -0.02 -1.75
CA GLN A 133 9.26 1.09 -1.40
C GLN A 133 9.87 1.75 -2.64
N PHE A 134 10.25 0.95 -3.65
CA PHE A 134 10.81 1.43 -4.91
C PHE A 134 9.84 2.37 -5.66
N VAL A 135 8.53 2.14 -5.55
CA VAL A 135 7.51 3.03 -6.11
C VAL A 135 7.26 4.23 -5.19
N LEU A 136 7.10 4.02 -3.88
CA LEU A 136 6.80 5.08 -2.91
C LEU A 136 7.89 6.15 -2.85
N GLN A 137 9.16 5.78 -2.97
CA GLN A 137 10.28 6.72 -2.94
C GLN A 137 10.26 7.72 -4.12
N GLY A 138 9.54 7.42 -5.21
CA GLY A 138 9.32 8.37 -6.31
C GLY A 138 8.49 9.59 -5.92
N HIS A 139 7.62 9.40 -4.94
CA HIS A 139 6.88 10.48 -4.27
C HIS A 139 7.62 11.04 -3.05
N GLY A 140 8.85 10.61 -2.79
CA GLY A 140 9.58 10.93 -1.56
C GLY A 140 8.96 10.31 -0.30
N CYS A 141 8.09 9.31 -0.45
CA CYS A 141 7.45 8.59 0.65
C CYS A 141 8.28 7.37 1.05
N ARG A 142 8.16 6.95 2.31
CA ARG A 142 8.74 5.71 2.79
C ARG A 142 7.64 4.77 3.27
N LEU A 143 7.77 3.50 2.95
CA LEU A 143 6.94 2.43 3.47
C LEU A 143 7.13 2.38 4.99
N VAL A 144 6.02 2.42 5.71
CA VAL A 144 6.05 2.28 7.17
C VAL A 144 6.23 0.81 7.51
N LEU A 145 7.36 0.51 8.13
CA LEU A 145 7.71 -0.84 8.55
C LEU A 145 7.96 -0.88 10.06
N PRO A 146 7.68 -2.02 10.72
CA PRO A 146 8.16 -2.29 12.06
C PRO A 146 9.69 -2.05 12.16
N PRO A 147 10.21 -1.52 13.28
CA PRO A 147 11.63 -1.20 13.43
C PRO A 147 12.59 -2.35 13.07
N GLN A 148 12.16 -3.59 13.28
CA GLN A 148 12.91 -4.82 13.00
C GLN A 148 13.13 -5.04 11.49
N LEU A 149 12.34 -4.40 10.64
CA LEU A 149 12.34 -4.55 9.17
C LEU A 149 12.85 -3.30 8.44
N CYS A 150 13.23 -2.27 9.18
CA CYS A 150 13.63 -0.97 8.62
C CYS A 150 15.05 -0.94 8.01
N GLY A 151 15.88 -1.97 8.22
CA GLY A 151 17.34 -1.95 8.03
C GLY A 151 17.84 -1.41 6.69
N GLU A 152 17.60 -2.12 5.58
CA GLU A 152 18.17 -1.78 4.27
C GLU A 152 17.31 -0.81 3.43
N LEU A 153 16.08 -0.50 3.85
CA LEU A 153 15.15 0.37 3.11
C LEU A 153 15.33 1.87 3.46
N ALA A 154 16.37 2.21 4.23
CA ALA A 154 16.63 3.55 4.76
C ALA A 154 17.55 4.42 3.88
N GLY A 155 18.02 3.93 2.74
CA GLY A 155 19.01 4.63 1.91
C GLY A 155 18.41 5.20 0.63
N GLY A 156 18.03 6.48 0.64
CA GLY A 156 17.65 7.21 -0.56
C GLY A 156 17.91 8.70 -0.39
N GLY A 157 19.04 9.17 -0.93
CA GLY A 157 19.29 10.61 -1.10
C GLY A 157 18.50 11.18 -2.29
N GLY A 158 18.67 12.47 -2.59
CA GLY A 158 17.90 13.17 -3.64
C GLY A 158 17.91 12.50 -5.03
N GLU A 159 19.02 11.87 -5.43
CA GLU A 159 19.10 11.14 -6.71
C GLU A 159 18.15 9.92 -6.78
N ALA A 160 17.78 9.31 -5.64
CA ALA A 160 16.86 8.18 -5.62
C ALA A 160 15.41 8.58 -5.99
N ARG A 161 15.05 9.86 -5.81
CA ARG A 161 13.71 10.39 -6.10
C ARG A 161 13.48 10.57 -7.61
N ASP A 162 14.45 11.10 -8.34
CA ASP A 162 14.37 11.30 -9.79
C ASP A 162 14.26 9.95 -10.54
N VAL A 163 14.89 8.92 -10.01
CA VAL A 163 14.84 7.53 -10.53
C VAL A 163 13.45 6.92 -10.34
N ALA A 164 12.93 7.05 -9.13
CA ALA A 164 11.68 6.43 -8.76
C ALA A 164 10.45 7.19 -9.28
N ALA A 165 10.60 8.42 -9.77
CA ALA A 165 9.56 9.10 -10.54
C ALA A 165 9.13 8.26 -11.77
N GLY A 166 10.09 7.62 -12.45
CA GLY A 166 9.80 6.71 -13.55
C GLY A 166 9.05 5.43 -13.13
N ALA A 167 9.26 4.96 -11.89
CA ALA A 167 8.52 3.83 -11.34
C ALA A 167 7.05 4.22 -11.07
N VAL A 168 6.83 5.42 -10.53
CA VAL A 168 5.49 6.00 -10.37
C VAL A 168 4.79 6.10 -11.72
N ASP A 169 5.45 6.65 -12.74
CA ASP A 169 4.88 6.75 -14.10
C ASP A 169 4.42 5.40 -14.65
N CYS A 170 5.17 4.32 -14.37
CA CYS A 170 4.82 2.97 -14.77
C CYS A 170 3.67 2.37 -13.92
N MET A 171 3.50 2.83 -12.68
CA MET A 171 2.44 2.34 -11.79
C MET A 171 1.09 3.05 -12.02
N ARG A 172 1.08 4.31 -12.51
CA ARG A 172 -0.18 5.07 -12.72
C ARG A 172 -1.24 4.35 -13.54
N PRO A 173 -0.91 3.65 -14.66
CA PRO A 173 -1.91 2.89 -15.41
C PRO A 173 -2.61 1.79 -14.59
N HIS A 174 -1.99 1.33 -13.51
CA HIS A 174 -2.51 0.30 -12.60
C HIS A 174 -3.26 0.89 -11.39
N LEU A 175 -3.41 2.21 -11.29
CA LEU A 175 -4.10 2.86 -10.18
C LEU A 175 -5.54 2.33 -9.95
N PRO A 176 -6.37 2.09 -10.99
CA PRO A 176 -7.69 1.48 -10.79
C PRO A 176 -7.62 0.08 -10.16
N ASP A 177 -6.71 -0.77 -10.63
CA ASP A 177 -6.47 -2.09 -10.03
C ASP A 177 -6.06 -1.96 -8.56
N MET A 178 -5.23 -0.97 -8.21
CA MET A 178 -4.79 -0.75 -6.82
C MET A 178 -5.95 -0.33 -5.90
N ILE A 179 -6.89 0.48 -6.40
CA ILE A 179 -8.11 0.87 -5.68
C ILE A 179 -9.00 -0.37 -5.47
N ASP A 180 -9.17 -1.21 -6.50
CA ASP A 180 -9.94 -2.46 -6.41
C ASP A 180 -9.33 -3.43 -5.39
N LEU A 181 -8.00 -3.53 -5.33
CA LEU A 181 -7.29 -4.30 -4.31
C LEU A 181 -7.54 -3.77 -2.89
N LEU A 182 -7.61 -2.45 -2.70
CA LEU A 182 -7.98 -1.87 -1.40
C LEU A 182 -9.41 -2.23 -0.99
N HIS A 183 -10.33 -2.26 -1.96
CA HIS A 183 -11.71 -2.70 -1.76
C HIS A 183 -11.84 -4.17 -1.36
N ASP A 184 -10.96 -5.04 -1.86
CA ASP A 184 -11.03 -6.48 -1.61
C ASP A 184 -10.83 -6.82 -0.12
N PRO A 185 -11.85 -7.35 0.58
CA PRO A 185 -11.71 -7.78 1.97
C PRO A 185 -10.75 -8.95 2.17
N HIS A 186 -10.57 -9.77 1.14
CA HIS A 186 -9.83 -11.02 1.19
C HIS A 186 -8.41 -10.90 0.64
N LEU A 187 -7.98 -9.71 0.21
CA LEU A 187 -6.64 -9.49 -0.32
C LEU A 187 -5.55 -10.02 0.62
N LEU A 188 -5.67 -9.76 1.93
CA LEU A 188 -4.72 -10.22 2.94
C LEU A 188 -4.57 -11.75 2.91
N ASN A 189 -5.69 -12.47 2.83
CA ASN A 189 -5.72 -13.93 2.76
C ASN A 189 -5.14 -14.46 1.44
N LYS A 190 -5.37 -13.75 0.33
CA LYS A 190 -4.83 -14.10 -0.98
C LYS A 190 -3.30 -13.96 -1.02
N ILE A 191 -2.77 -12.84 -0.51
CA ILE A 191 -1.32 -12.60 -0.43
C ILE A 191 -0.66 -13.66 0.45
N LYS A 192 -1.24 -13.91 1.63
CA LYS A 192 -0.84 -15.00 2.54
C LYS A 192 -0.71 -16.33 1.80
N GLY A 193 -1.76 -16.80 1.14
CA GLY A 193 -1.73 -18.08 0.43
C GLY A 193 -0.79 -18.13 -0.79
N SER A 194 -0.45 -16.99 -1.38
CA SER A 194 0.52 -16.90 -2.50
C SER A 194 1.95 -17.07 -1.98
N VAL A 195 2.27 -16.40 -0.88
CA VAL A 195 3.59 -16.40 -0.25
C VAL A 195 3.95 -17.78 0.31
N SER A 196 3.03 -18.46 1.00
CA SER A 196 3.30 -19.77 1.59
C SER A 196 3.75 -20.81 0.55
N LYS A 197 3.39 -20.64 -0.74
CA LYS A 197 3.86 -21.50 -1.85
C LYS A 197 5.32 -21.23 -2.25
N SER A 198 5.82 -20.02 -2.04
CA SER A 198 7.20 -19.63 -2.34
C SER A 198 8.18 -20.20 -1.29
N ILE A 199 7.77 -20.26 -0.02
CA ILE A 199 8.58 -20.73 1.13
C ILE A 199 9.09 -22.16 0.93
N VAL A 200 8.25 -23.03 0.38
CA VAL A 200 8.55 -24.46 0.17
C VAL A 200 9.73 -24.66 -0.79
N ASN A 201 10.07 -23.66 -1.61
CA ASN A 201 11.06 -23.84 -2.66
C ASN A 201 12.51 -23.54 -2.20
N ARG A 202 12.77 -22.72 -1.17
CA ARG A 202 14.15 -22.25 -0.85
C ARG A 202 14.50 -21.85 0.61
N ASN A 203 13.77 -22.30 1.64
CA ASN A 203 14.10 -22.00 3.07
C ASN A 203 14.18 -20.50 3.40
N LEU A 204 13.28 -19.67 2.86
CA LEU A 204 13.21 -18.24 3.21
C LEU A 204 12.50 -18.04 4.56
N ILE A 205 13.08 -17.20 5.43
CA ILE A 205 12.45 -16.78 6.69
C ILE A 205 11.34 -15.78 6.35
N CYS A 206 10.10 -16.08 6.73
CA CYS A 206 8.95 -15.25 6.40
C CYS A 206 8.39 -14.55 7.64
N LEU A 207 7.75 -13.40 7.43
CA LEU A 207 7.07 -12.68 8.49
C LEU A 207 5.79 -13.39 8.92
N ASN A 208 5.28 -13.03 10.10
CA ASN A 208 3.93 -13.43 10.47
C ASN A 208 2.95 -12.95 9.39
N GLU A 209 2.15 -13.87 8.85
CA GLU A 209 1.32 -13.65 7.66
C GLU A 209 0.31 -12.50 7.86
N ASP A 210 -0.17 -12.31 9.08
CA ASP A 210 -1.08 -11.21 9.44
C ASP A 210 -0.38 -9.84 9.37
N THR A 211 0.91 -9.80 9.68
CA THR A 211 1.72 -8.57 9.61
C THR A 211 2.09 -8.24 8.17
N LEU A 212 2.45 -9.26 7.38
CA LEU A 212 2.79 -9.11 5.97
C LEU A 212 1.64 -8.48 5.18
N GLY A 213 0.45 -9.06 5.26
CA GLY A 213 -0.70 -8.56 4.51
C GLY A 213 -1.03 -7.11 4.87
N ALA A 214 -0.98 -6.77 6.17
CA ALA A 214 -1.27 -5.43 6.65
C ALA A 214 -0.26 -4.39 6.10
N ILE A 215 1.04 -4.72 6.11
CA ILE A 215 2.10 -3.85 5.56
C ILE A 215 1.89 -3.67 4.05
N VAL A 216 1.65 -4.75 3.30
CA VAL A 216 1.44 -4.66 1.84
C VAL A 216 0.22 -3.80 1.52
N LYS A 217 -0.90 -4.05 2.20
CA LYS A 217 -2.13 -3.26 2.00
C LYS A 217 -1.94 -1.79 2.41
N GLY A 218 -1.20 -1.54 3.48
CA GLY A 218 -0.77 -0.20 3.89
C GLY A 218 0.08 0.50 2.84
N GLY A 219 1.03 -0.21 2.22
CA GLY A 219 1.86 0.31 1.14
C GLY A 219 1.08 0.66 -0.13
N ILE A 220 0.11 -0.18 -0.52
CA ILE A 220 -0.84 0.15 -1.60
C ILE A 220 -1.63 1.42 -1.24
N ALA A 221 -2.11 1.50 0.01
CA ALA A 221 -2.85 2.66 0.47
C ALA A 221 -2.02 3.95 0.47
N GLN A 222 -0.74 3.89 0.85
CA GLN A 222 0.20 5.02 0.74
C GLN A 222 0.34 5.50 -0.71
N TYR A 223 0.48 4.57 -1.66
CA TYR A 223 0.59 4.90 -3.08
C TYR A 223 -0.69 5.54 -3.62
N VAL A 224 -1.85 4.90 -3.41
CA VAL A 224 -3.15 5.37 -3.88
C VAL A 224 -3.49 6.73 -3.25
N ALA A 225 -3.25 6.92 -1.96
CA ALA A 225 -3.46 8.18 -1.27
C ALA A 225 -2.64 9.33 -1.89
N MET A 226 -1.38 9.07 -2.24
CA MET A 226 -0.56 10.10 -2.86
C MET A 226 -1.05 10.46 -4.27
N GLU A 227 -1.31 9.47 -5.13
CA GLU A 227 -1.79 9.70 -6.49
C GLU A 227 -3.13 10.44 -6.51
N LEU A 228 -4.09 10.02 -5.67
CA LEU A 228 -5.37 10.71 -5.55
C LEU A 228 -5.17 12.16 -5.12
N ALA A 229 -4.33 12.43 -4.11
CA ALA A 229 -4.09 13.82 -3.67
C ALA A 229 -3.41 14.68 -4.75
N LEU A 230 -2.51 14.11 -5.54
CA LEU A 230 -1.89 14.78 -6.68
C LEU A 230 -2.91 15.07 -7.79
N GLU A 231 -3.85 14.17 -8.06
CA GLU A 231 -4.95 14.42 -8.99
C GLU A 231 -5.85 15.57 -8.53
N HIS A 232 -6.24 15.59 -7.25
CA HIS A 232 -7.06 16.67 -6.68
C HIS A 232 -6.37 18.04 -6.74
N SER A 233 -5.05 18.08 -6.50
CA SER A 233 -4.27 19.32 -6.59
C SER A 233 -4.10 19.81 -8.04
N ARG A 234 -3.88 18.90 -9.01
CA ARG A 234 -3.79 19.23 -10.45
C ARG A 234 -5.10 19.76 -11.01
N GLY A 235 -6.24 19.20 -10.58
CA GLY A 235 -7.57 19.66 -10.99
C GLY A 235 -7.95 21.06 -10.50
N ARG A 236 -7.20 21.64 -9.55
CA ARG A 236 -7.36 23.04 -9.12
C ARG A 236 -6.69 24.04 -10.07
N THR A 237 -5.68 23.60 -10.82
CA THR A 237 -4.86 24.45 -11.70
C THR A 237 -5.26 24.38 -13.17
N ASP A 238 -5.83 23.26 -13.62
CA ASP A 238 -6.19 23.07 -15.02
C ASP A 238 -7.72 23.03 -15.17
N ARG A 239 -8.29 23.74 -16.17
CA ARG A 239 -9.74 23.75 -16.46
C ARG A 239 -10.24 22.42 -17.07
N ALA A 240 -9.48 21.34 -16.92
CA ALA A 240 -9.91 19.99 -17.25
C ALA A 240 -11.00 19.55 -16.24
N PRO A 241 -12.03 18.80 -16.68
CA PRO A 241 -13.08 18.36 -15.77
C PRO A 241 -12.44 17.61 -14.59
N PRO A 242 -12.84 17.91 -13.34
CA PRO A 242 -12.24 17.32 -12.17
C PRO A 242 -12.35 15.79 -12.24
N ALA A 243 -11.35 15.09 -11.68
CA ALA A 243 -11.28 13.64 -11.55
C ALA A 243 -12.38 13.02 -10.67
N ARG A 244 -13.58 13.62 -10.61
CA ARG A 244 -14.80 13.06 -10.01
C ARG A 244 -15.16 11.68 -10.60
N HIS A 245 -14.61 11.33 -11.76
CA HIS A 245 -14.78 10.01 -12.38
C HIS A 245 -13.96 8.90 -11.70
N MET A 246 -12.86 9.21 -11.00
CA MET A 246 -12.02 8.20 -10.32
C MET A 246 -12.39 8.02 -8.84
N THR A 247 -13.07 9.01 -8.26
CA THR A 247 -13.67 8.90 -6.92
C THR A 247 -15.19 9.16 -6.89
N PRO A 248 -16.02 8.57 -7.78
CA PRO A 248 -17.47 8.75 -7.70
C PRO A 248 -18.01 8.32 -6.34
N TRP A 249 -17.34 7.36 -5.70
CA TRP A 249 -17.66 6.84 -4.39
C TRP A 249 -17.45 7.80 -3.21
N LEU A 250 -16.75 8.93 -3.40
CA LEU A 250 -16.62 9.98 -2.38
C LEU A 250 -17.78 10.98 -2.43
N SER A 251 -18.44 11.12 -3.59
CA SER A 251 -19.46 12.14 -3.83
C SER A 251 -20.82 11.59 -4.27
N ALA A 252 -20.92 10.30 -4.54
CA ALA A 252 -22.18 9.68 -4.94
C ALA A 252 -23.10 9.57 -3.71
N SER A 253 -24.18 10.34 -3.73
CA SER A 253 -25.37 10.02 -2.94
C SER A 253 -25.79 8.60 -3.30
N LEU A 254 -25.79 7.67 -2.34
CA LEU A 254 -26.32 6.33 -2.60
C LEU A 254 -27.80 6.46 -2.96
N PRO A 255 -28.28 5.83 -4.05
CA PRO A 255 -29.70 5.64 -4.29
C PRO A 255 -30.34 4.97 -3.07
N GLY A 256 -31.60 5.32 -2.80
CA GLY A 256 -32.34 4.90 -1.60
C GLY A 256 -32.28 3.40 -1.27
N SER A 257 -32.41 3.12 0.03
CA SER A 257 -32.18 1.86 0.76
C SER A 257 -30.70 1.55 1.02
N ARG A 258 -30.25 2.01 2.19
CA ARG A 258 -28.93 1.81 2.78
C ARG A 258 -28.59 0.32 2.95
N GLU A 259 -27.88 -0.26 1.99
CA GLU A 259 -27.20 -1.53 2.24
C GLU A 259 -26.02 -1.28 3.16
N VAL A 260 -26.16 -1.66 4.43
CA VAL A 260 -25.13 -1.53 5.47
C VAL A 260 -23.79 -2.13 5.01
N CYS A 261 -23.83 -3.17 4.18
CA CYS A 261 -22.66 -3.79 3.56
C CYS A 261 -21.86 -2.81 2.68
N GLU A 262 -22.54 -1.98 1.88
CA GLU A 262 -21.87 -0.95 1.07
C GLU A 262 -21.25 0.12 1.97
N CYS A 263 -21.96 0.58 3.01
CA CYS A 263 -21.43 1.53 3.99
C CYS A 263 -20.15 0.99 4.64
N VAL A 264 -20.14 -0.28 5.07
CA VAL A 264 -18.96 -0.93 5.65
C VAL A 264 -17.80 -0.97 4.63
N THR A 265 -18.10 -1.25 3.37
CA THR A 265 -17.10 -1.27 2.30
C THR A 265 -16.49 0.12 2.08
N ARG A 266 -17.31 1.18 2.04
CA ARG A 266 -16.86 2.58 1.92
C ARG A 266 -16.01 2.99 3.12
N VAL A 267 -16.48 2.72 4.34
CA VAL A 267 -15.77 3.02 5.58
C VAL A 267 -14.38 2.38 5.61
N ARG A 268 -14.27 1.13 5.17
CA ARG A 268 -12.99 0.41 5.11
C ARG A 268 -12.04 1.01 4.07
N LEU A 269 -12.54 1.36 2.88
CA LEU A 269 -11.72 2.00 1.86
C LEU A 269 -11.18 3.36 2.35
N ILE A 270 -12.06 4.20 2.90
CA ILE A 270 -11.69 5.52 3.43
C ILE A 270 -10.65 5.37 4.55
N SER A 271 -10.83 4.39 5.44
CA SER A 271 -9.86 4.10 6.50
C SER A 271 -8.47 3.82 5.95
N TRP A 272 -8.36 3.00 4.89
CA TRP A 272 -7.08 2.71 4.25
C TRP A 272 -6.48 3.96 3.62
N LEU A 273 -7.25 4.75 2.88
CA LEU A 273 -6.76 5.96 2.22
C LEU A 273 -6.27 7.02 3.22
N VAL A 274 -7.03 7.23 4.29
CA VAL A 274 -6.65 8.13 5.38
C VAL A 274 -5.37 7.64 6.06
N MET A 275 -5.29 6.34 6.37
CA MET A 275 -4.07 5.75 6.93
C MET A 275 -2.87 5.94 6.00
N GLY A 276 -3.03 5.73 4.70
CA GLY A 276 -1.99 5.97 3.70
C GLY A 276 -1.52 7.42 3.68
N ALA A 277 -2.44 8.38 3.73
CA ALA A 277 -2.12 9.80 3.79
C ALA A 277 -1.33 10.18 5.05
N LEU A 278 -1.76 9.69 6.21
CA LEU A 278 -1.10 9.89 7.50
C LEU A 278 0.30 9.25 7.54
N CYS A 279 0.47 8.08 6.92
CA CYS A 279 1.78 7.45 6.78
C CYS A 279 2.70 8.27 5.87
N ASN A 280 2.17 8.83 4.78
CA ASN A 280 2.95 9.68 3.88
C ASN A 280 3.41 10.97 4.56
N SER A 281 2.54 11.66 5.31
CA SER A 281 2.92 12.91 6.00
C SER A 281 4.05 12.72 7.00
N ARG A 282 4.13 11.56 7.65
CA ARG A 282 5.21 11.21 8.60
C ARG A 282 6.52 10.79 7.94
N THR A 283 6.45 10.25 6.73
CA THR A 283 7.59 9.58 6.08
C THR A 283 8.24 10.42 4.99
N GLN A 284 7.59 11.51 4.56
CA GLN A 284 8.21 12.46 3.65
C GLN A 284 9.49 13.04 4.26
N GLN A 285 10.60 12.86 3.54
CA GLN A 285 11.87 13.45 3.95
C GLN A 285 11.77 14.98 3.89
N PRO A 286 12.14 15.71 4.96
CA PRO A 286 12.22 17.16 4.92
C PRO A 286 13.43 17.55 4.07
N HIS A 287 13.22 17.92 2.80
CA HIS A 287 14.26 18.56 1.99
C HIS A 287 13.85 20.00 1.68
N VAL A 288 14.72 20.92 2.12
CA VAL A 288 14.81 22.37 1.87
C VAL A 288 13.45 23.09 1.71
N ALA A 289 13.00 23.68 2.82
CA ALA A 289 12.04 24.79 2.87
C ALA A 289 10.57 24.51 2.49
N GLN A 290 10.12 23.25 2.44
CA GLN A 290 8.69 22.95 2.39
C GLN A 290 8.25 22.23 3.68
N PRO A 291 7.26 22.75 4.43
CA PRO A 291 6.72 22.06 5.58
C PRO A 291 6.12 20.72 5.14
N ALA A 292 6.21 19.71 6.01
CA ALA A 292 5.52 18.43 5.81
C ALA A 292 4.04 18.71 5.54
N HIS A 293 3.59 18.46 4.31
CA HIS A 293 2.25 18.80 3.88
C HIS A 293 1.43 17.52 3.82
N LEU A 294 0.39 17.43 4.62
CA LEU A 294 -0.58 16.34 4.50
C LEU A 294 -1.27 16.47 3.14
N HIS A 295 -0.95 15.55 2.23
CA HIS A 295 -1.64 15.42 0.96
C HIS A 295 -3.07 14.93 1.23
N GLN A 296 -4.05 15.52 0.52
CA GLN A 296 -5.48 15.32 0.80
C GLN A 296 -6.14 14.40 -0.23
N PRO A 297 -6.04 13.05 -0.12
CA PRO A 297 -6.75 12.13 -1.01
C PRO A 297 -8.25 12.10 -0.80
N VAL A 298 -8.68 12.35 0.45
CA VAL A 298 -10.09 12.44 0.83
C VAL A 298 -10.36 13.90 1.21
N PRO A 299 -11.20 14.61 0.45
CA PRO A 299 -11.44 16.02 0.68
C PRO A 299 -12.32 16.23 1.92
N GLN A 300 -12.19 17.40 2.57
CA GLN A 300 -12.86 17.72 3.84
C GLN A 300 -14.39 17.79 3.70
N ASP A 301 -14.88 18.18 2.51
CA ASP A 301 -16.29 18.21 2.14
C ASP A 301 -16.96 16.82 2.15
N ALA A 302 -16.20 15.72 2.06
CA ALA A 302 -16.72 14.37 2.21
C ALA A 302 -17.15 14.02 3.65
N THR A 303 -16.90 14.90 4.63
CA THR A 303 -17.21 14.65 6.06
C THR A 303 -18.68 14.29 6.27
N CYS A 304 -19.61 14.96 5.59
CA CYS A 304 -21.04 14.65 5.73
C CYS A 304 -21.38 13.22 5.29
N HIS A 305 -20.86 12.78 4.15
CA HIS A 305 -21.05 11.42 3.65
C HIS A 305 -20.41 10.38 4.57
N ILE A 306 -19.22 10.68 5.11
CA ILE A 306 -18.55 9.81 6.09
C ILE A 306 -19.42 9.65 7.34
N THR A 307 -19.96 10.75 7.88
CA THR A 307 -20.90 10.73 9.01
C THR A 307 -22.11 9.86 8.69
N ASP A 308 -22.73 10.03 7.52
CA ASP A 308 -23.91 9.26 7.11
C ASP A 308 -23.64 7.75 7.04
N TYR A 309 -22.47 7.35 6.50
CA TYR A 309 -22.06 5.93 6.45
C TYR A 309 -21.91 5.34 7.85
N ILE A 310 -21.24 6.07 8.76
CA ILE A 310 -21.02 5.64 10.14
C ILE A 310 -22.35 5.53 10.89
N GLN A 311 -23.21 6.55 10.78
CA GLN A 311 -24.53 6.54 11.42
C GLN A 311 -25.40 5.38 10.91
N THR A 312 -25.38 5.10 9.61
CA THR A 312 -26.09 3.96 9.02
C THR A 312 -25.65 2.63 9.63
N ILE A 313 -24.34 2.42 9.79
CA ILE A 313 -23.81 1.21 10.44
C ILE A 313 -24.24 1.13 11.91
N MET A 314 -24.17 2.25 12.63
CA MET A 314 -24.57 2.32 14.05
C MET A 314 -26.07 2.07 14.24
N SER A 315 -26.93 2.69 13.44
CA SER A 315 -28.38 2.49 13.48
C SER A 315 -28.76 1.05 13.18
N SER A 316 -28.13 0.42 12.17
CA SER A 316 -28.37 -1.00 11.86
C SER A 316 -28.00 -1.93 13.01
N TYR A 317 -27.00 -1.58 13.82
CA TYR A 317 -26.67 -2.34 15.03
C TYR A 317 -27.75 -2.19 16.10
N VAL A 318 -28.27 -0.97 16.31
CA VAL A 318 -29.30 -0.67 17.32
C VAL A 318 -30.64 -1.34 16.99
N GLU A 319 -31.05 -1.35 15.73
CA GLU A 319 -32.34 -1.88 15.29
C GLU A 319 -32.47 -3.42 15.40
N GLN A 320 -31.36 -4.16 15.47
CA GLN A 320 -31.37 -5.61 15.42
C GLN A 320 -30.92 -6.25 16.75
N SER A 321 -31.85 -6.87 17.48
CA SER A 321 -31.67 -7.35 18.86
C SER A 321 -30.64 -8.47 19.08
N LYS A 322 -30.35 -9.33 18.09
CA LYS A 322 -29.40 -10.45 18.25
C LYS A 322 -27.99 -10.05 17.79
N PRO A 323 -26.93 -10.04 18.60
CA PRO A 323 -25.60 -9.69 18.12
C PRO A 323 -25.09 -10.72 17.09
N ALA A 324 -24.70 -10.26 15.89
CA ALA A 324 -24.02 -11.06 14.88
C ALA A 324 -22.55 -10.63 14.77
N THR A 325 -21.62 -11.58 14.63
CA THR A 325 -20.17 -11.31 14.53
C THR A 325 -19.84 -10.33 13.40
N SER A 326 -20.55 -10.41 12.27
CA SER A 326 -20.41 -9.48 11.14
C SER A 326 -20.78 -8.04 11.50
N ARG A 327 -21.79 -7.83 12.35
CA ARG A 327 -22.21 -6.49 12.80
C ARG A 327 -21.25 -5.89 13.82
N MET A 328 -20.69 -6.71 14.72
CA MET A 328 -19.63 -6.25 15.61
C MET A 328 -18.39 -5.81 14.81
N ASN A 329 -18.04 -6.55 13.76
CA ASN A 329 -16.96 -6.19 12.86
C ASN A 329 -17.25 -4.91 12.04
N ALA A 330 -18.49 -4.70 11.63
CA ALA A 330 -18.93 -3.46 10.98
C ALA A 330 -18.77 -2.23 11.90
N LEU A 331 -19.18 -2.35 13.17
CA LEU A 331 -18.98 -1.30 14.17
C LEU A 331 -17.50 -1.01 14.41
N LEU A 332 -16.65 -2.05 14.51
CA LEU A 332 -15.21 -1.89 14.66
C LEU A 332 -14.64 -1.02 13.54
N HIS A 333 -15.00 -1.30 12.29
CA HIS A 333 -14.55 -0.48 11.15
C HIS A 333 -15.06 0.97 11.21
N ALA A 334 -16.30 1.18 11.67
CA ALA A 334 -16.84 2.52 11.85
C ALA A 334 -16.07 3.32 12.92
N PHE A 335 -15.76 2.71 14.07
CA PHE A 335 -14.97 3.35 15.12
C PHE A 335 -13.52 3.61 14.72
N VAL A 336 -12.89 2.67 14.01
CA VAL A 336 -11.55 2.87 13.45
C VAL A 336 -11.54 4.07 12.51
N LEU A 337 -12.55 4.22 11.65
CA LEU A 337 -12.66 5.39 10.79
C LEU A 337 -12.86 6.68 11.59
N CYS A 338 -13.67 6.69 12.66
CA CYS A 338 -13.79 7.89 13.51
C CYS A 338 -12.43 8.35 14.06
N GLN A 339 -11.62 7.41 14.54
CA GLN A 339 -10.28 7.70 15.07
C GLN A 339 -9.34 8.22 13.97
N LEU A 340 -9.30 7.52 12.82
CA LEU A 340 -8.46 7.92 11.70
C LEU A 340 -8.87 9.27 11.11
N TRP A 341 -10.17 9.51 10.95
CA TRP A 341 -10.70 10.79 10.45
C TRP A 341 -10.39 11.94 11.38
N THR A 342 -10.45 11.71 12.70
CA THR A 342 -10.04 12.70 13.71
C THR A 342 -8.57 13.06 13.54
N LEU A 343 -7.68 12.07 13.54
CA LEU A 343 -6.24 12.30 13.34
C LEU A 343 -5.94 12.99 12.01
N TYR A 344 -6.66 12.64 10.95
CA TYR A 344 -6.51 13.25 9.64
C TYR A 344 -6.87 14.74 9.63
N LEU A 345 -7.99 15.12 10.26
CA LEU A 345 -8.37 16.53 10.38
C LEU A 345 -7.45 17.30 11.33
N GLU A 346 -6.98 16.68 12.41
CA GLU A 346 -6.01 17.28 13.34
C GLU A 346 -4.68 17.58 12.65
N GLU A 347 -4.12 16.62 11.90
CA GLU A 347 -2.90 16.81 11.11
C GLU A 347 -3.08 17.88 10.03
N LEU A 348 -4.27 17.95 9.40
CA LEU A 348 -4.58 18.98 8.41
C LEU A 348 -4.70 20.37 9.03
N ALA A 349 -5.31 20.48 10.21
CA ALA A 349 -5.38 21.71 10.98
C ALA A 349 -3.99 22.14 11.48
N GLY A 350 -3.16 21.18 11.90
CA GLY A 350 -1.79 21.40 12.36
C GLY A 350 -0.84 21.83 11.25
N ALA A 351 -1.11 21.44 10.00
CA ALA A 351 -0.36 21.90 8.82
C ALA A 351 -0.63 23.38 8.46
N SER A 352 -1.71 23.96 8.99
CA SER A 352 -2.07 25.37 8.80
C SER A 352 -1.60 26.22 9.98
N PRO A 353 -1.23 27.51 9.79
CA PRO A 353 -0.91 28.40 10.91
C PRO A 353 -2.07 28.47 11.92
N PRO A 354 -1.79 28.45 13.24
CA PRO A 354 -2.83 28.49 14.25
C PRO A 354 -3.68 29.75 14.09
N CYS A 355 -4.98 29.63 14.35
CA CYS A 355 -5.98 30.71 14.19
C CYS A 355 -6.18 31.24 12.76
N SER A 356 -5.57 30.65 11.74
CA SER A 356 -5.86 30.97 10.35
C SER A 356 -7.26 30.50 9.93
N GLU A 357 -7.83 31.10 8.89
CA GLU A 357 -9.11 30.66 8.30
C GLU A 357 -9.13 29.15 7.94
N PRO A 358 -8.13 28.58 7.25
CA PRO A 358 -8.12 27.13 6.96
C PRO A 358 -8.04 26.29 8.23
N HIS A 359 -7.24 26.71 9.22
CA HIS A 359 -7.18 26.04 10.52
C HIS A 359 -8.55 26.01 11.22
N ASN A 360 -9.20 27.18 11.36
CA ASN A 360 -10.50 27.30 12.01
C ASN A 360 -11.58 26.50 11.27
N THR A 361 -11.53 26.49 9.94
CA THR A 361 -12.46 25.72 9.10
C THR A 361 -12.35 24.22 9.39
N THR A 362 -11.13 23.68 9.39
CA THR A 362 -10.89 22.26 9.68
C THR A 362 -11.30 21.89 11.10
N VAL A 363 -11.02 22.74 12.09
CA VAL A 363 -11.45 22.53 13.47
C VAL A 363 -12.99 22.53 13.59
N CYS A 364 -13.68 23.45 12.93
CA CYS A 364 -15.14 23.47 12.91
C CYS A 364 -15.73 22.19 12.28
N ILE A 365 -15.14 21.70 11.18
CA ILE A 365 -15.55 20.45 10.54
C ILE A 365 -15.36 19.26 11.49
N LEU A 366 -14.24 19.21 12.21
CA LEU A 366 -13.97 18.17 13.20
C LEU A 366 -14.99 18.19 14.35
N LEU A 367 -15.33 19.38 14.86
CA LEU A 367 -16.33 19.52 15.90
C LEU A 367 -17.73 19.10 15.43
N ASP A 368 -18.16 19.55 14.24
CA ASP A 368 -19.44 19.17 13.63
C ASP A 368 -19.54 17.65 13.42
N PHE A 369 -18.46 17.02 12.96
CA PHE A 369 -18.36 15.56 12.80
C PHE A 369 -18.69 14.83 14.11
N TRP A 370 -18.06 15.23 15.23
CA TRP A 370 -18.30 14.61 16.53
C TRP A 370 -19.68 14.97 17.11
N CYS A 371 -20.15 16.21 16.96
CA CYS A 371 -21.50 16.61 17.40
C CYS A 371 -22.58 15.73 16.77
N LYS A 372 -22.42 15.34 15.50
CA LYS A 372 -23.36 14.44 14.81
C LYS A 372 -23.23 12.97 15.21
N LEU A 373 -22.04 12.50 15.56
CA LEU A 373 -21.80 11.07 15.86
C LEU A 373 -22.02 10.70 17.33
N VAL A 374 -21.76 11.61 18.27
CA VAL A 374 -21.90 11.35 19.71
C VAL A 374 -23.27 10.76 20.07
N PRO A 375 -24.42 11.28 19.57
CA PRO A 375 -25.73 10.67 19.85
C PRO A 375 -25.84 9.20 19.42
N SER A 376 -25.36 8.86 18.22
CA SER A 376 -25.38 7.48 17.70
C SER A 376 -24.47 6.55 18.50
N ILE A 377 -23.30 7.03 18.92
CA ILE A 377 -22.36 6.27 19.78
C ILE A 377 -22.99 5.98 21.14
N LEU A 378 -23.67 6.95 21.75
CA LEU A 378 -24.37 6.77 23.01
C LEU A 378 -25.49 5.72 22.88
N GLN A 379 -26.27 5.76 21.79
CA GLN A 379 -27.31 4.75 21.51
C GLN A 379 -26.74 3.34 21.39
N VAL A 380 -25.66 3.17 20.63
CA VAL A 380 -24.96 1.88 20.51
C VAL A 380 -24.49 1.40 21.90
N THR A 381 -23.91 2.28 22.71
CA THR A 381 -23.42 1.95 24.05
C THR A 381 -24.55 1.50 24.99
N VAL A 382 -25.68 2.19 24.98
CA VAL A 382 -26.87 1.81 25.75
C VAL A 382 -27.37 0.44 25.29
N GLN A 383 -27.50 0.23 23.98
CA GLN A 383 -27.97 -1.05 23.43
C GLN A 383 -27.03 -2.21 23.76
N SER A 384 -25.71 -2.01 23.71
CA SER A 384 -24.74 -3.03 24.10
C SER A 384 -24.85 -3.41 25.59
N LYS A 385 -25.11 -2.43 26.48
CA LYS A 385 -25.38 -2.70 27.90
C LYS A 385 -26.68 -3.47 28.10
N VAL A 386 -27.75 -3.08 27.41
CA VAL A 386 -29.04 -3.79 27.44
C VAL A 386 -28.90 -5.21 26.93
N ASN A 387 -28.19 -5.43 25.82
CA ASN A 387 -27.93 -6.77 25.30
C ASN A 387 -27.11 -7.63 26.27
N ASN A 388 -26.10 -7.06 26.93
CA ASN A 388 -25.35 -7.76 27.98
C ASN A 388 -26.23 -8.09 29.19
N LEU A 389 -27.15 -7.21 29.57
CA LEU A 389 -28.11 -7.43 30.65
C LEU A 389 -29.13 -8.51 30.27
N ILE A 390 -29.69 -8.47 29.04
CA ILE A 390 -30.58 -9.52 28.53
C ILE A 390 -29.86 -10.86 28.49
N LEU A 391 -28.62 -10.93 28.00
CA LEU A 391 -27.82 -12.15 28.02
C LEU A 391 -27.43 -12.62 29.44
N ALA A 392 -27.43 -11.73 30.43
CA ALA A 392 -27.25 -12.10 31.84
C ALA A 392 -28.57 -12.64 32.42
N LEU A 393 -29.70 -11.98 32.14
CA LEU A 393 -31.04 -12.41 32.56
C LEU A 393 -31.43 -13.75 31.92
N ASP A 394 -31.18 -13.96 30.63
CA ASP A 394 -31.39 -15.26 29.95
C ASP A 394 -30.55 -16.36 30.61
N ARG A 395 -29.31 -16.04 31.03
CA ARG A 395 -28.43 -17.01 31.69
C ARG A 395 -28.95 -17.42 33.06
N GLU A 396 -29.42 -16.46 33.85
CA GLU A 396 -30.03 -16.70 35.15
C GLU A 396 -31.38 -17.42 35.00
N GLU A 397 -32.21 -17.06 34.01
CA GLU A 397 -33.47 -17.76 33.73
C GLU A 397 -33.25 -19.22 33.31
N TRP A 398 -32.20 -19.49 32.53
CA TRP A 398 -31.79 -20.87 32.18
C TRP A 398 -31.11 -21.62 33.31
N LYS A 399 -30.55 -20.91 34.30
CA LYS A 399 -29.95 -21.50 35.50
C LYS A 399 -31.06 -21.91 36.48
N ASP A 400 -32.03 -21.04 36.72
CA ASP A 400 -33.25 -21.35 37.49
C ASP A 400 -34.03 -22.51 36.86
N LYS A 401 -34.20 -22.52 35.53
CA LYS A 401 -34.84 -23.65 34.83
C LYS A 401 -34.03 -24.94 34.92
N ARG A 402 -32.69 -24.88 34.94
CA ARG A 402 -31.83 -26.07 35.16
C ARG A 402 -31.92 -26.59 36.59
N GLU A 403 -31.93 -25.70 37.58
CA GLU A 403 -32.06 -26.08 38.99
C GLU A 403 -33.46 -26.63 39.30
N ALA A 404 -34.51 -26.05 38.72
CA ALA A 404 -35.87 -26.58 38.79
C ALA A 404 -36.01 -27.94 38.09
N PHE A 405 -35.34 -28.12 36.94
CA PHE A 405 -35.31 -29.42 36.24
C PHE A 405 -34.51 -30.47 37.01
N ALA A 406 -33.40 -30.09 37.65
CA ALA A 406 -32.61 -30.97 38.51
C ALA A 406 -33.38 -31.39 39.78
N GLN A 407 -34.11 -30.47 40.41
CA GLN A 407 -35.00 -30.80 41.54
C GLN A 407 -36.19 -31.68 41.15
N GLN A 408 -36.73 -31.52 39.93
CA GLN A 408 -37.75 -32.43 39.40
C GLN A 408 -37.20 -33.81 39.06
N TRP A 409 -35.93 -33.89 38.67
CA TRP A 409 -35.22 -35.14 38.37
C TRP A 409 -34.95 -35.94 39.65
N ASP A 410 -34.44 -35.29 40.71
CA ASP A 410 -34.17 -35.94 42.01
C ASP A 410 -35.45 -36.40 42.73
N ASN A 411 -36.56 -35.66 42.61
CA ASN A 411 -37.83 -36.03 43.24
C ASN A 411 -38.60 -37.16 42.54
N LYS A 412 -38.20 -37.56 41.33
CA LYS A 412 -38.85 -38.65 40.58
C LYS A 412 -38.17 -40.01 40.73
N GLY A 413 -37.13 -40.11 41.57
CA GLY A 413 -36.59 -41.38 42.05
C GLY A 413 -36.32 -42.40 40.94
N PHE A 414 -35.35 -42.11 40.08
CA PHE A 414 -34.62 -43.12 39.32
C PHE A 414 -33.18 -43.17 39.82
#